data_AF-A0A3B9FUN5-F1
#
_entry.id   AF-A0A3B9FUN5-F1
#
_cell.length_a   1.000
_cell.length_b   1.000
_cell.length_c   1.000
_cell.angle_alpha   90.00
_cell.angle_beta   90.00
_cell.angle_gamma   90.00
#
_symmetry.space_group_name_H-M   'P 1'
#
loop_
_entity.id
_entity.type
_entity.pdbx_description
1 polymer ?
#
loop_
_entity_poly.entity_id
_entity_poly.type
_entity_poly.pdbx_seq_one_letter_code
_entity_poly.pdbx_strand_id
1 'polypeptide(L)' 'MLELNVIGQNTADEPRKRKPSWLRVKLPTGENYKKVRQLVDNYQLHTICESGNCPNMG' A
#
# COMPACT_ATOMS: atom_id res chain seq x y z
N MET A 1 -9.82 22.56 19.48
CA MET A 1 -9.75 21.54 18.41
C MET A 1 -8.98 22.20 17.28
N LEU A 2 -7.72 21.83 17.07
CA LEU A 2 -6.91 22.43 16.00
C LEU A 2 -7.38 21.82 14.69
N GLU A 3 -7.92 22.65 13.79
CA GLU A 3 -8.19 22.21 12.43
C GLU A 3 -6.85 22.07 11.69
N LEU A 4 -6.58 20.86 11.22
CA LEU A 4 -5.44 20.58 10.35
C LEU A 4 -5.76 21.15 8.96
N ASN A 5 -4.87 21.98 8.42
CA ASN A 5 -4.93 22.40 7.02
C ASN A 5 -4.70 21.18 6.11
N VAL A 6 -5.79 20.59 5.62
CA VAL A 6 -5.75 19.47 4.67
C VAL A 6 -5.36 20.03 3.30
N ILE A 7 -4.08 19.89 2.94
CA ILE A 7 -3.61 20.22 1.59
C ILE A 7 -4.13 19.15 0.62
N GLY A 8 -5.13 19.51 -0.19
CA GLY A 8 -5.51 18.77 -1.39
C GLY A 8 -6.76 17.92 -1.27
N GLN A 9 -7.93 18.55 -1.42
CA GLN A 9 -9.09 17.84 -1.91
C GLN A 9 -8.89 17.57 -3.41
N ASN A 10 -8.39 16.37 -3.74
CA ASN A 10 -8.34 15.91 -5.12
C ASN A 10 -9.77 15.65 -5.59
N THR A 11 -10.28 16.48 -6.50
CA THR A 11 -11.53 16.24 -7.21
C THR A 11 -11.39 15.00 -8.09
N ALA A 12 -12.39 14.12 -8.10
CA ALA A 12 -12.37 12.82 -8.77
C ALA A 12 -12.13 12.87 -10.29
N ASP A 13 -12.22 14.07 -10.88
CA ASP A 13 -12.14 14.32 -12.33
C ASP A 13 -10.72 14.67 -12.83
N GLU A 14 -9.77 14.93 -11.94
CA GLU A 14 -8.39 15.23 -12.37
C GLU A 14 -7.64 13.94 -12.75
N PRO A 15 -7.00 13.90 -13.93
CA PRO A 15 -6.27 12.72 -14.38
C PRO A 15 -5.14 12.39 -13.40
N ARG A 16 -5.14 11.15 -12.89
CA ARG A 16 -4.13 10.67 -11.92
C ARG A 16 -2.72 10.90 -12.46
N LYS A 17 -1.99 11.83 -11.84
CA LYS A 17 -0.57 12.06 -12.15
C LYS A 17 0.23 10.78 -11.92
N ARG A 18 0.97 10.36 -12.94
CA ARG A 18 1.82 9.17 -12.84
C ARG A 18 2.93 9.42 -11.81
N LYS A 19 3.14 8.45 -10.92
CA LYS A 19 4.27 8.45 -9.99
C LYS A 19 5.61 8.42 -10.78
N PRO A 20 6.69 9.05 -10.28
CA PRO A 20 8.02 8.96 -10.89
C PRO A 20 8.53 7.52 -11.01
N SER A 21 9.47 7.27 -11.92
CA SER A 21 10.05 5.93 -12.15
C SER A 21 10.76 5.38 -10.92
N TRP A 22 11.53 6.20 -10.20
CA TRP A 22 12.30 5.80 -9.02
C TRP A 22 11.45 5.39 -7.81
N LEU A 23 10.17 5.76 -7.78
CA LEU A 23 9.23 5.39 -6.70
C LEU A 23 8.54 4.05 -6.96
N ARG A 24 8.71 3.46 -8.15
CA ARG A 24 8.10 2.17 -8.50
C ARG A 24 8.98 1.03 -8.04
N VAL A 25 8.33 0.00 -7.50
CA VAL A 25 8.96 -1.26 -7.09
C VAL A 25 8.26 -2.42 -7.76
N LYS A 26 8.92 -3.58 -7.79
CA LYS A 26 8.32 -4.82 -8.30
C LYS A 26 7.46 -5.43 -7.21
N LEU A 27 6.31 -5.98 -7.61
CA LEU A 27 5.45 -6.71 -6.68
C LEU A 27 6.15 -8.01 -6.22
N PRO A 28 5.91 -8.43 -4.97
CA PRO A 28 6.50 -9.65 -4.43
C PRO A 28 5.96 -10.89 -5.17
N THR A 29 6.86 -11.74 -5.65
CA THR A 29 6.52 -13.01 -6.32
C THR A 29 7.21 -14.22 -5.69
N GLY A 30 7.91 -14.03 -4.56
CA GLY A 30 8.72 -15.06 -3.92
C GLY A 30 7.92 -16.01 -3.04
N GLU A 31 8.45 -17.21 -2.82
CA GLU A 31 7.86 -18.23 -1.95
C GLU A 31 7.75 -17.77 -0.49
N ASN A 32 8.68 -16.95 -0.01
CA ASN A 32 8.64 -16.41 1.35
C ASN A 32 7.44 -15.48 1.56
N TYR A 33 7.17 -14.60 0.59
CA TYR A 33 5.97 -13.74 0.63
C TYR A 33 4.69 -14.58 0.70
N LYS A 34 4.57 -15.62 -0.13
CA LYS A 34 3.41 -16.53 -0.11
C LYS A 34 3.23 -17.19 1.24
N LYS A 35 4.32 -17.68 1.86
CA LYS A 35 4.28 -18.28 3.21
C LYS A 35 3.77 -17.30 4.26
N VAL A 36 4.31 -16.08 4.28
CA VAL A 36 3.88 -15.04 5.23
C VAL A 36 2.42 -14.68 5.01
N ARG A 37 2.01 -14.47 3.76
CA ARG A 37 0.61 -14.19 3.40
C ARG A 37 -0.32 -15.28 3.89
N GLN A 38 0.04 -16.54 3.65
CA GLN A 38 -0.75 -17.68 4.07
C GLN A 38 -0.84 -17.80 5.60
N LEU A 39 0.24 -17.51 6.32
CA LEU A 39 0.22 -17.42 7.78
C LEU A 39 -0.76 -16.35 8.27
N VAL A 40 -0.69 -15.14 7.71
CA VAL A 40 -1.57 -14.03 8.08
C VAL A 40 -3.04 -14.40 7.83
N ASP A 41 -3.35 -14.95 6.66
CA ASP A 41 -4.71 -15.37 6.29
C ASP A 41 -5.21 -16.52 7.19
N ASN A 42 -4.37 -17.54 7.45
CA ASN A 42 -4.74 -18.72 8.26
C ASN A 42 -5.11 -18.36 9.71
N TYR A 43 -4.41 -17.37 10.28
CA TYR A 43 -4.63 -16.93 11.67
C TYR A 43 -5.53 -15.70 11.76
N GLN A 44 -6.14 -15.27 10.64
CA GLN A 44 -6.98 -14.08 10.54
C GLN A 44 -6.32 -12.84 11.16
N LEU A 45 -5.02 -12.68 10.90
CA LEU A 45 -4.24 -11.57 11.41
C LEU A 45 -4.40 -10.35 10.50
N HIS A 46 -4.24 -9.17 11.09
CA HIS A 46 -4.18 -7.92 10.35
C HIS A 46 -2.77 -7.35 10.38
N THR A 47 -2.24 -6.99 9.22
CA THR A 47 -0.92 -6.36 9.12
C THR A 47 -1.01 -5.01 8.41
N ILE A 48 -0.16 -4.07 8.81
CA ILE A 48 -0.07 -2.77 8.13
C ILE A 48 0.36 -2.91 6.67
N CYS A 49 1.13 -3.97 6.36
CA CYS A 49 1.56 -4.25 5.00
C CYS A 49 0.37 -4.50 4.07
N GLU A 50 -0.63 -5.24 4.52
CA GLU A 50 -1.83 -5.55 3.73
C GLU A 50 -2.81 -4.39 3.70
N SER A 51 -3.21 -3.88 4.87
CA SER A 51 -4.17 -2.77 4.97
C SER A 51 -3.64 -1.49 4.31
N GLY A 52 -2.33 -1.27 4.37
CA GLY A 52 -1.65 -0.11 3.78
C GLY A 52 -1.31 -0.26 2.31
N ASN A 53 -1.64 -1.39 1.66
CA ASN A 53 -1.21 -1.70 0.29
C ASN A 53 0.29 -1.43 0.09
N CYS A 54 1.11 -1.94 1.01
CA CYS A 54 2.52 -1.62 1.07
C CYS A 54 3.24 -2.08 -0.21
N PRO A 55 3.90 -1.18 -0.94
CA PRO A 55 4.61 -1.55 -2.17
C PRO A 55 5.84 -2.44 -1.88
N ASN A 56 6.31 -2.49 -0.63
CA ASN A 56 7.57 -3.13 -0.22
C ASN A 56 7.39 -4.50 0.46
N MET A 57 6.32 -5.24 0.14
CA MET A 57 6.01 -6.56 0.71
C MET A 57 6.94 -7.71 0.24
N GLY A 58 8.16 -7.39 -0.20
CA GLY A 58 9.17 -8.30 -0.73
C GLY A 58 9.57 -9.42 0.24
#